data_AF-A0A5N6RUA9-F1
#
_entry.id   AF-A0A5N6RUA9-F1
#
_cell.length_a   1.000
_cell.length_b   1.000
_cell.length_c   1.000
_cell.angle_alpha   90.00
_cell.angle_beta   90.00
_cell.angle_gamma   90.00
#
_symmetry.space_group_name_H-M   'P 1'
#
loop_
_entity.id
_entity.type
_entity.pdbx_description
1 polymer ?
#
loop_
_entity_poly.entity_id
_entity_poly.type
_entity_poly.pdbx_seq_one_letter_code
_entity_poly.pdbx_strand_id
1 'polypeptide(L)'
;MDTQNFFTSHICILFIIFTNLANHALSVNQKFQDCAPHACGKGPNISYPFWIRNEQESICGYPSFDITCNEQNPVLKISNDEYIIKDIFYSNHSLLVANAAAYRDACPTPLHNVSLDRTLFSLGMYLSNFFIVYNCTSLPQYPTYELDCASSDTLHSFAFSHEEASSETCQSLVDVPVDMRFGVNSTSLSQMNYTEILKTGFLLDWTAPNCSNCEQSGGRCGFDNSEFVCFCQDRAHHKTCDDGNSVGKFLIII
;
A
#
# COMPACT_ATOMS: atom_id res chain seq x y z
N MET A 1 57.04 4.22 -42.17
CA MET A 1 55.94 3.61 -41.38
C MET A 1 55.62 4.60 -40.26
N ASP A 2 54.38 4.64 -39.77
CA ASP A 2 53.99 5.29 -38.49
C ASP A 2 53.35 6.69 -38.46
N THR A 3 52.97 7.30 -39.58
CA THR A 3 52.03 8.45 -39.54
C THR A 3 50.57 8.03 -39.70
N GLN A 4 50.32 6.99 -40.50
CA GLN A 4 48.97 6.46 -40.76
C GLN A 4 48.40 5.72 -39.55
N ASN A 5 49.23 4.94 -38.85
CA ASN A 5 48.88 4.25 -37.59
C ASN A 5 48.60 5.23 -36.44
N PHE A 6 49.32 6.36 -36.39
CA PHE A 6 49.15 7.40 -35.38
C PHE A 6 47.82 8.14 -35.55
N PHE A 7 47.47 8.53 -36.79
CA PHE A 7 46.18 9.16 -37.10
C PHE A 7 44.98 8.25 -36.81
N THR A 8 45.05 6.96 -37.16
CA THR A 8 43.99 5.99 -36.83
C THR A 8 43.85 5.78 -35.33
N SER A 9 44.95 5.78 -34.57
CA SER A 9 44.93 5.63 -33.11
C SER A 9 44.22 6.81 -32.43
N HIS A 10 44.46 8.05 -32.86
CA HIS A 10 43.80 9.23 -32.30
C HIS A 10 42.31 9.29 -32.61
N ILE A 11 41.90 8.89 -33.82
CA ILE A 11 40.49 8.80 -34.20
C ILE A 11 39.77 7.76 -33.34
N CYS A 12 40.39 6.60 -33.10
CA CYS A 12 39.83 5.59 -32.20
C CYS A 12 39.70 6.10 -30.75
N ILE A 13 40.71 6.80 -30.22
CA ILE A 13 40.66 7.38 -28.87
C ILE A 13 39.54 8.42 -28.76
N LEU A 14 39.40 9.33 -29.74
CA LEU A 14 38.33 10.32 -29.76
C LEU A 14 36.95 9.67 -29.87
N PHE A 15 36.81 8.61 -30.67
CA PHE A 15 35.56 7.85 -30.78
C PHE A 15 35.21 7.13 -29.47
N ILE A 16 36.19 6.56 -28.77
CA ILE A 16 36.00 5.94 -27.45
C ILE A 16 35.61 7.00 -26.41
N ILE A 17 36.27 8.16 -26.39
CA ILE A 17 35.92 9.26 -25.47
C ILE A 17 34.51 9.77 -25.77
N PHE A 18 34.15 9.97 -27.04
CA PHE A 18 32.84 10.47 -27.44
C PHE A 18 31.73 9.47 -27.12
N THR A 19 31.94 8.17 -27.34
CA THR A 19 30.98 7.12 -26.97
C THR A 19 30.81 7.00 -25.47
N ASN A 20 31.89 7.11 -24.68
CA ASN A 20 31.79 7.15 -23.22
C ASN A 20 31.05 8.41 -22.73
N LEU A 21 31.34 9.60 -23.27
CA LEU A 21 30.62 10.83 -22.93
C LEU A 21 29.14 10.76 -23.30
N ALA A 22 28.82 10.22 -24.49
CA ALA A 22 27.44 10.05 -24.93
C ALA A 22 26.68 9.04 -24.04
N ASN A 23 27.34 7.97 -23.59
CA ASN A 23 26.75 7.00 -22.66
C ASN A 23 26.51 7.62 -21.27
N HIS A 24 27.40 8.49 -20.78
CA HIS A 24 27.17 9.23 -19.54
C HIS A 24 26.06 10.28 -19.65
N ALA A 25 25.85 10.87 -20.83
CA ALA A 25 24.74 11.80 -21.09
C ALA A 25 23.38 11.09 -21.19
N LEU A 26 23.36 9.78 -21.43
CA LEU A 26 22.16 8.95 -21.57
C LEU A 26 21.95 7.97 -20.41
N SER A 27 22.80 7.99 -19.39
CA SER A 27 22.66 7.08 -18.25
C SER A 27 21.43 7.48 -17.46
N VAL A 28 20.43 6.60 -17.43
CA VAL A 28 19.22 6.82 -16.65
C VAL A 28 19.58 6.78 -15.16
N ASN A 29 19.00 7.70 -14.40
CA ASN A 29 19.15 7.73 -12.95
C ASN A 29 18.76 6.38 -12.34
N GLN A 30 19.69 5.77 -11.59
CA GLN A 30 19.48 4.45 -11.00
C GLN A 30 18.32 4.43 -10.01
N LYS A 31 18.19 5.44 -9.14
CA LYS A 31 17.06 5.56 -8.18
C LYS A 31 15.71 5.66 -8.88
N PHE A 32 15.65 6.34 -10.03
CA PHE A 32 14.44 6.34 -10.86
C PHE A 32 14.09 4.92 -11.33
N GLN A 33 15.06 4.09 -11.73
CA GLN A 33 14.83 2.71 -12.12
C GLN A 33 14.44 1.82 -10.93
N ASP A 34 15.15 1.93 -9.82
CA ASP A 34 14.95 1.09 -8.63
C ASP A 34 13.56 1.31 -8.01
N CYS A 35 13.06 2.55 -8.06
CA CYS A 35 11.73 2.90 -7.55
C CYS A 35 10.61 2.70 -8.58
N ALA A 36 10.80 1.79 -9.54
CA ALA A 36 9.74 1.35 -10.42
C ALA A 36 8.58 0.72 -9.63
N PRO A 37 7.32 0.93 -10.07
CA PRO A 37 6.20 0.19 -9.52
C PRO A 37 6.45 -1.32 -9.62
N HIS A 38 6.22 -2.03 -8.52
CA HIS A 38 6.42 -3.47 -8.41
C HIS A 38 5.19 -4.12 -7.78
N ALA A 39 4.84 -5.34 -8.15
CA ALA A 39 3.68 -6.03 -7.60
C ALA A 39 4.10 -7.29 -6.84
N CYS A 40 3.46 -7.57 -5.70
CA CYS A 40 3.56 -8.87 -5.07
C CYS A 40 2.79 -9.90 -5.92
N GLY A 41 3.47 -10.66 -6.77
CA GLY A 41 2.84 -11.68 -7.61
C GLY A 41 1.77 -11.11 -8.55
N LYS A 42 0.50 -11.42 -8.28
CA LYS A 42 -0.67 -10.94 -9.06
C LYS A 42 -1.44 -9.82 -8.35
N GLY A 43 -0.93 -9.31 -7.23
CA GLY A 43 -1.53 -8.23 -6.48
C GLY A 43 -1.47 -6.87 -7.18
N PRO A 44 -1.96 -5.81 -6.53
CA PRO A 44 -1.88 -4.45 -7.06
C PRO A 44 -0.42 -4.00 -7.24
N ASN A 45 -0.20 -3.08 -8.17
CA ASN A 45 1.09 -2.41 -8.31
C ASN A 45 1.35 -1.55 -7.07
N ILE A 46 2.57 -1.66 -6.55
CA ILE A 46 3.07 -0.94 -5.39
C ILE A 46 4.00 0.17 -5.88
N SER A 47 3.59 1.39 -5.64
CA SER A 47 4.34 2.63 -5.83
C SER A 47 4.24 3.53 -4.60
N TYR A 48 5.09 4.57 -4.56
CA TYR A 48 5.08 5.61 -3.55
C TYR A 48 3.63 6.05 -3.20
N PRO A 49 3.27 6.19 -1.91
CA PRO A 49 4.15 6.18 -0.74
C PRO A 49 4.56 4.78 -0.27
N PHE A 50 3.93 3.72 -0.78
CA PHE A 50 4.24 2.35 -0.40
C PHE A 50 5.51 1.85 -1.07
N TRP A 51 6.22 0.97 -0.39
CA TRP A 51 7.42 0.32 -0.91
C TRP A 51 7.60 -1.06 -0.30
N ILE A 52 8.20 -1.97 -1.05
CA ILE A 52 8.33 -3.37 -0.65
C ILE A 52 9.65 -3.57 0.08
N ARG A 53 9.56 -3.84 1.38
CA ARG A 53 10.72 -4.15 2.22
C ARG A 53 11.45 -5.39 1.68
N ASN A 54 12.78 -5.28 1.59
CA ASN A 54 13.71 -6.30 1.08
C ASN A 54 13.70 -6.51 -0.44
N GLU A 55 12.83 -5.83 -1.18
CA GLU A 55 12.82 -5.88 -2.66
C GLU A 55 13.12 -4.50 -3.28
N GLN A 56 12.72 -3.42 -2.61
CA GLN A 56 13.02 -2.04 -2.98
C GLN A 56 13.85 -1.36 -1.88
N GLU A 57 14.66 -0.39 -2.27
CA GLU A 57 15.32 0.50 -1.31
C GLU A 57 14.27 1.35 -0.58
N SER A 58 14.52 1.64 0.71
CA SER A 58 13.58 2.44 1.52
C SER A 58 13.36 3.85 0.98
N ILE A 59 14.27 4.35 0.13
CA ILE A 59 14.13 5.64 -0.53
C ILE A 59 12.94 5.71 -1.49
N CYS A 60 12.39 4.58 -1.92
CA CYS A 60 11.29 4.52 -2.88
C CYS A 60 9.92 4.80 -2.28
N GLY A 61 9.81 4.90 -0.96
CA GLY A 61 8.54 5.14 -0.28
C GLY A 61 8.69 6.06 0.92
N TYR A 62 7.56 6.34 1.56
CA TYR A 62 7.50 7.19 2.74
C TYR A 62 7.75 6.34 4.01
N PRO A 63 8.36 6.91 5.07
CA PRO A 63 8.52 6.19 6.33
C PRO A 63 7.18 5.67 6.86
N SER A 64 7.17 4.45 7.41
CA SER A 64 5.99 3.74 7.91
C SER A 64 4.98 3.27 6.85
N PHE A 65 5.31 3.35 5.57
CA PHE A 65 4.53 2.79 4.45
C PHE A 65 5.19 1.54 3.84
N ASP A 66 6.14 0.95 4.54
CA ASP A 66 6.72 -0.32 4.12
C ASP A 66 5.67 -1.43 4.15
N ILE A 67 5.75 -2.30 3.16
CA ILE A 67 4.97 -3.53 3.10
C ILE A 67 5.90 -4.71 2.85
N THR A 68 5.38 -5.91 2.98
CA THR A 68 6.07 -7.14 2.61
C THR A 68 5.24 -7.93 1.62
N CYS A 69 5.87 -8.74 0.78
CA CYS A 69 5.15 -9.73 -0.01
C CYS A 69 5.11 -11.05 0.76
N ASN A 70 3.91 -11.55 1.02
CA ASN A 70 3.71 -12.92 1.50
C ASN A 70 3.06 -13.73 0.38
N GLU A 71 3.84 -14.61 -0.24
CA GLU A 71 3.49 -15.33 -1.46
C GLU A 71 3.08 -14.35 -2.60
N GLN A 72 1.79 -14.28 -2.89
CA GLN A 72 1.21 -13.44 -3.95
C GLN A 72 0.50 -12.20 -3.40
N ASN A 73 0.55 -11.97 -2.09
CA ASN A 73 -0.23 -10.93 -1.44
C ASN A 73 0.68 -9.86 -0.81
N PRO A 74 0.43 -8.56 -1.10
CA PRO A 74 1.03 -7.49 -0.34
C PRO A 74 0.45 -7.45 1.08
N VAL A 75 1.32 -7.36 2.08
CA VAL A 75 0.96 -7.36 3.50
C VAL A 75 1.46 -6.08 4.16
N LEU A 76 0.52 -5.33 4.70
CA LEU A 76 0.77 -4.15 5.53
C LEU A 76 0.68 -4.55 7.00
N LYS A 77 1.66 -4.13 7.79
CA LYS A 77 1.62 -4.32 9.24
C LYS A 77 1.18 -3.03 9.91
N ILE A 78 0.10 -3.11 10.69
CA ILE A 78 -0.39 -2.00 11.51
C ILE A 78 -0.48 -2.49 12.94
N SER A 79 0.22 -1.79 13.86
CA SER A 79 0.32 -2.22 15.25
C SER A 79 0.86 -3.66 15.34
N ASN A 80 0.08 -4.60 15.89
CA ASN A 80 0.47 -6.01 16.01
C ASN A 80 -0.17 -6.91 14.94
N ASP A 81 -1.02 -6.35 14.08
CA ASP A 81 -1.77 -7.14 13.09
C ASP A 81 -1.16 -7.02 11.70
N GLU A 82 -1.40 -8.06 10.92
CA GLU A 82 -1.07 -8.11 9.51
C GLU A 82 -2.35 -8.01 8.69
N TYR A 83 -2.31 -7.15 7.68
CA TYR A 83 -3.41 -6.87 6.79
C TYR A 83 -2.99 -7.18 5.36
N ILE A 84 -3.76 -8.02 4.67
CA ILE A 84 -3.59 -8.26 3.25
C ILE A 84 -4.17 -7.06 2.50
N ILE A 85 -3.36 -6.41 1.69
CA ILE A 85 -3.79 -5.35 0.77
C ILE A 85 -4.45 -6.02 -0.43
N LYS A 86 -5.75 -5.80 -0.60
CA LYS A 86 -6.53 -6.32 -1.72
C LYS A 86 -6.48 -5.38 -2.92
N ASP A 87 -6.50 -4.07 -2.67
CA ASP A 87 -6.44 -3.05 -3.71
C ASP A 87 -5.90 -1.72 -3.16
N ILE A 88 -5.34 -0.88 -4.03
CA ILE A 88 -4.79 0.44 -3.70
C ILE A 88 -5.35 1.48 -4.65
N PHE A 89 -6.09 2.45 -4.10
CA PHE A 89 -6.71 3.55 -4.84
C PHE A 89 -5.86 4.82 -4.70
N TYR A 90 -4.76 4.89 -5.46
CA TYR A 90 -3.80 6.00 -5.42
C TYR A 90 -4.44 7.38 -5.59
N SER A 91 -5.44 7.52 -6.47
CA SER A 91 -6.14 8.79 -6.71
C SER A 91 -6.89 9.29 -5.47
N ASN A 92 -7.36 8.37 -4.64
CA ASN A 92 -8.22 8.66 -3.49
C ASN A 92 -7.45 8.63 -2.17
N HIS A 93 -6.17 8.26 -2.22
CA HIS A 93 -5.35 7.96 -1.05
C HIS A 93 -5.99 6.94 -0.10
N SER A 94 -6.57 5.86 -0.64
CA SER A 94 -7.21 4.80 0.15
C SER A 94 -6.86 3.38 -0.29
N LEU A 95 -6.72 2.46 0.67
CA LEU A 95 -6.38 1.06 0.44
C LEU A 95 -7.48 0.15 1.00
N LEU A 96 -7.84 -0.90 0.25
CA LEU A 96 -8.73 -1.94 0.72
C LEU A 96 -7.90 -3.04 1.38
N VAL A 97 -8.13 -3.28 2.66
CA VAL A 97 -7.40 -4.27 3.44
C VAL A 97 -8.32 -5.28 4.09
N ALA A 98 -7.85 -6.51 4.28
CA ALA A 98 -8.51 -7.50 5.12
C ALA A 98 -7.50 -8.07 6.12
N ASN A 99 -7.94 -8.31 7.36
CA ASN A 99 -7.06 -8.92 8.36
C ASN A 99 -6.57 -10.29 7.84
N ALA A 100 -5.26 -10.52 7.87
CA ALA A 100 -4.65 -11.70 7.28
C ALA A 100 -5.13 -13.01 7.95
N ALA A 101 -5.52 -12.95 9.23
CA ALA A 101 -6.11 -14.08 9.95
C ALA A 101 -7.37 -14.63 9.25
N ALA A 102 -8.17 -13.76 8.60
CA ALA A 102 -9.36 -14.17 7.86
C ALA A 102 -9.06 -15.16 6.71
N TYR A 103 -7.82 -15.19 6.22
CA TYR A 103 -7.39 -16.10 5.15
C TYR A 103 -6.56 -17.28 5.65
N ARG A 104 -5.86 -17.12 6.78
CA ARG A 104 -4.95 -18.14 7.34
C ARG A 104 -5.66 -19.10 8.29
N ASP A 105 -6.59 -18.57 9.07
CA ASP A 105 -7.19 -19.31 10.17
C ASP A 105 -8.48 -19.98 9.69
N ALA A 106 -8.68 -21.24 10.09
CA ALA A 106 -9.94 -21.93 9.86
C ALA A 106 -11.09 -21.28 10.64
N CYS A 107 -10.78 -20.62 11.75
CA CYS A 107 -11.73 -19.88 12.57
C CYS A 107 -11.16 -18.53 13.00
N PRO A 108 -11.23 -17.51 12.13
CA PRO A 108 -10.68 -16.18 12.40
C PRO A 108 -11.44 -15.51 13.53
N THR A 109 -10.73 -15.11 14.58
CA THR A 109 -11.29 -14.56 15.82
C THR A 109 -10.62 -13.22 16.15
N PRO A 110 -11.04 -12.10 15.54
CA PRO A 110 -10.51 -10.78 15.88
C PRO A 110 -10.72 -10.46 17.37
N LEU A 111 -9.63 -10.30 18.12
CA LEU A 111 -9.68 -10.13 19.59
C LEU A 111 -9.69 -8.67 20.04
N HIS A 112 -9.41 -7.74 19.14
CA HIS A 112 -9.31 -6.32 19.45
C HIS A 112 -9.78 -5.47 18.27
N ASN A 113 -10.25 -4.26 18.58
CA ASN A 113 -10.61 -3.28 17.57
C ASN A 113 -9.38 -2.86 16.77
N VAL A 114 -9.62 -2.44 15.53
CA VAL A 114 -8.57 -1.87 14.69
C VAL A 114 -7.99 -0.62 15.37
N SER A 115 -6.71 -0.68 15.74
CA SER A 115 -5.99 0.43 16.39
C SER A 115 -5.07 1.10 15.38
N LEU A 116 -5.43 2.34 15.01
CA LEU A 116 -4.71 3.20 14.07
C LEU A 116 -3.98 4.35 14.77
N ASP A 117 -3.95 4.34 16.10
CA ASP A 117 -3.33 5.41 16.89
C ASP A 117 -1.85 5.57 16.54
N ARG A 118 -1.44 6.82 16.31
CA ARG A 118 -0.06 7.19 15.94
C ARG A 118 0.41 6.58 14.60
N THR A 119 -0.52 6.18 13.75
CA THR A 119 -0.24 5.78 12.37
C THR A 119 -0.60 6.91 11.40
N LEU A 120 -0.25 6.74 10.13
CA LEU A 120 -0.62 7.65 9.04
C LEU A 120 -1.87 7.17 8.29
N PHE A 121 -2.62 6.27 8.92
CA PHE A 121 -3.84 5.67 8.39
C PHE A 121 -5.05 6.08 9.23
N SER A 122 -6.21 6.16 8.58
CA SER A 122 -7.52 6.35 9.23
C SER A 122 -8.54 5.42 8.59
N LEU A 123 -9.64 5.12 9.30
CA LEU A 123 -10.74 4.38 8.69
C LEU A 123 -11.35 5.21 7.55
N GLY A 124 -11.57 4.56 6.41
CA GLY A 124 -12.18 5.19 5.24
C GLY A 124 -13.70 5.34 5.36
N MET A 125 -14.33 5.83 4.31
CA MET A 125 -15.78 5.97 4.21
C MET A 125 -16.47 4.67 3.78
N TYR A 126 -17.81 4.63 3.91
CA TYR A 126 -18.67 3.51 3.48
C TYR A 126 -18.43 2.20 4.24
N LEU A 127 -18.18 2.31 5.54
CA LEU A 127 -18.03 1.17 6.44
C LEU A 127 -19.34 0.88 7.16
N SER A 128 -19.60 -0.40 7.41
CA SER A 128 -20.61 -0.86 8.37
C SER A 128 -19.92 -1.56 9.53
N ASN A 129 -20.50 -1.43 10.71
CA ASN A 129 -19.98 -2.08 11.91
C ASN A 129 -20.45 -3.54 11.93
N PHE A 130 -19.48 -4.45 12.02
CA PHE A 130 -19.73 -5.86 12.23
C PHE A 130 -19.14 -6.24 13.58
N PHE A 131 -20.00 -6.58 14.52
CA PHE A 131 -19.60 -6.83 15.89
C PHE A 131 -19.39 -8.30 16.13
N ILE A 132 -18.35 -8.62 16.90
CA ILE A 132 -18.12 -9.96 17.44
C ILE A 132 -18.13 -9.84 18.97
N VAL A 133 -18.96 -10.64 19.61
CA VAL A 133 -19.01 -10.75 21.07
C VAL A 133 -18.52 -12.11 21.53
N TYR A 134 -17.85 -12.11 22.67
CA TYR A 134 -17.21 -13.30 23.20
C TYR A 134 -17.71 -13.64 24.61
N ASN A 135 -17.75 -14.95 24.88
CA ASN A 135 -18.03 -15.53 26.19
C ASN A 135 -19.33 -15.00 26.83
N CYS A 136 -20.40 -14.95 26.05
CA CYS A 136 -21.73 -14.56 26.51
C CYS A 136 -22.40 -15.71 27.28
N THR A 137 -23.07 -15.40 28.39
CA THR A 137 -23.84 -16.40 29.17
C THR A 137 -25.25 -16.64 28.63
N SER A 138 -25.77 -15.72 27.82
CA SER A 138 -27.08 -15.82 27.19
C SER A 138 -26.96 -16.01 25.69
N LEU A 139 -27.86 -16.80 25.12
CA LEU A 139 -28.00 -16.92 23.67
C LEU A 139 -28.66 -15.67 23.06
N PRO A 140 -28.31 -15.32 21.82
CA PRO A 140 -28.91 -14.17 21.13
C PRO A 140 -30.40 -14.41 20.86
N GLN A 141 -31.20 -13.35 20.96
CA GLN A 141 -32.65 -13.37 20.65
C GLN A 141 -32.95 -13.14 19.17
N TYR A 142 -31.92 -12.89 18.36
CA TYR A 142 -32.01 -12.52 16.95
C TYR A 142 -31.05 -13.36 16.11
N PRO A 143 -31.21 -13.40 14.77
CA PRO A 143 -30.27 -14.09 13.89
C PRO A 143 -28.86 -13.53 14.04
N THR A 144 -27.89 -14.41 14.27
CA THR A 144 -26.46 -14.10 14.43
C THR A 144 -25.62 -15.16 13.71
N TYR A 145 -24.32 -14.89 13.58
CA TYR A 145 -23.36 -15.88 13.10
C TYR A 145 -22.67 -16.53 14.28
N GLU A 146 -22.86 -17.82 14.47
CA GLU A 146 -22.23 -18.56 15.56
C GLU A 146 -20.72 -18.70 15.32
N LEU A 147 -19.92 -18.49 16.37
CA LEU A 147 -18.47 -18.71 16.36
C LEU A 147 -18.15 -19.92 17.25
N ASP A 148 -18.33 -21.12 16.68
CA ASP A 148 -18.17 -22.40 17.39
C ASP A 148 -16.78 -22.54 18.05
N CYS A 149 -15.73 -22.11 17.36
CA CYS A 149 -14.36 -22.25 17.85
C CYS A 149 -14.02 -21.34 19.05
N ALA A 150 -14.82 -20.31 19.28
CA ALA A 150 -14.70 -19.38 20.39
C ALA A 150 -15.81 -19.60 21.43
N SER A 151 -16.58 -20.68 21.28
CA SER A 151 -17.68 -21.05 22.18
C SER A 151 -17.32 -22.29 22.99
N SER A 152 -18.05 -22.50 24.08
CA SER A 152 -17.98 -23.66 24.97
C SER A 152 -19.38 -24.06 25.41
N ASP A 153 -19.51 -25.15 26.17
CA ASP A 153 -20.81 -25.67 26.63
C ASP A 153 -21.66 -24.65 27.42
N THR A 154 -21.03 -23.66 28.05
CA THR A 154 -21.71 -22.68 28.92
C THR A 154 -21.51 -21.22 28.51
N LEU A 155 -20.63 -20.95 27.55
CA LEU A 155 -20.30 -19.60 27.10
C LEU A 155 -20.29 -19.56 25.58
N HIS A 156 -21.02 -18.61 25.01
CA HIS A 156 -21.27 -18.53 23.57
C HIS A 156 -20.61 -17.29 22.98
N SER A 157 -20.08 -17.41 21.78
CA SER A 157 -19.49 -16.32 21.01
C SER A 157 -20.17 -16.27 19.65
N PHE A 158 -20.54 -15.07 19.21
CA PHE A 158 -21.27 -14.88 17.97
C PHE A 158 -20.99 -13.49 17.39
N ALA A 159 -21.26 -13.35 16.10
CA ALA A 159 -21.12 -12.10 15.38
C ALA A 159 -22.47 -11.60 14.85
N PHE A 160 -22.57 -10.29 14.64
CA PHE A 160 -23.79 -9.65 14.16
C PHE A 160 -23.52 -8.27 13.55
N SER A 161 -24.45 -7.79 12.74
CA SER A 161 -24.38 -6.47 12.08
C SER A 161 -25.48 -5.50 12.53
N HIS A 162 -26.22 -5.83 13.60
CA HIS A 162 -27.35 -5.04 14.12
C HIS A 162 -27.01 -4.37 15.46
N GLU A 163 -27.27 -3.06 15.58
CA GLU A 163 -26.97 -2.26 16.79
C GLU A 163 -27.78 -2.67 18.03
N GLU A 164 -28.87 -3.41 17.89
CA GLU A 164 -29.81 -3.73 18.97
C GLU A 164 -29.42 -4.97 19.80
N ALA A 165 -28.32 -5.66 19.47
CA ALA A 165 -27.86 -6.79 20.26
C ALA A 165 -27.13 -6.29 21.53
N SER A 166 -27.81 -6.37 22.66
CA SER A 166 -27.21 -6.09 23.98
C SER A 166 -26.03 -7.02 24.25
N SER A 167 -24.88 -6.44 24.62
CA SER A 167 -23.67 -7.15 25.05
C SER A 167 -23.55 -7.28 26.57
N GLU A 168 -24.60 -6.93 27.33
CA GLU A 168 -24.54 -6.86 28.81
C GLU A 168 -24.16 -8.19 29.50
N THR A 169 -24.35 -9.32 28.81
CA THR A 169 -24.03 -10.66 29.32
C THR A 169 -22.73 -11.23 28.79
N CYS A 170 -21.98 -10.45 28.00
CA CYS A 170 -20.77 -10.85 27.29
C CYS A 170 -19.52 -10.21 27.92
N GLN A 171 -18.37 -10.89 27.82
CA GLN A 171 -17.13 -10.40 28.45
C GLN A 171 -16.40 -9.36 27.61
N SER A 172 -16.52 -9.45 26.28
CA SER A 172 -15.88 -8.52 25.35
C SER A 172 -16.67 -8.39 24.07
N LEU A 173 -16.53 -7.22 23.45
CA LEU A 173 -17.10 -6.85 22.17
C LEU A 173 -15.99 -6.25 21.31
N VAL A 174 -15.91 -6.69 20.06
CA VAL A 174 -14.97 -6.21 19.05
C VAL A 174 -15.77 -5.66 17.88
N ASP A 175 -15.45 -4.44 17.48
CA ASP A 175 -15.97 -3.82 16.26
C ASP A 175 -15.02 -4.10 15.10
N VAL A 176 -15.54 -4.78 14.08
CA VAL A 176 -14.83 -5.09 12.85
C VAL A 176 -15.44 -4.24 11.73
N PRO A 177 -14.69 -3.27 11.20
CA PRO A 177 -15.16 -2.49 10.06
C PRO A 177 -15.29 -3.38 8.82
N VAL A 178 -16.37 -3.16 8.04
CA VAL A 178 -16.67 -3.90 6.81
C VAL A 178 -16.93 -2.92 5.66
N ASP A 179 -16.22 -3.10 4.55
CA ASP A 179 -16.42 -2.34 3.30
C ASP A 179 -17.79 -2.66 2.68
N MET A 180 -18.62 -1.63 2.53
CA MET A 180 -19.98 -1.73 1.96
C MET A 180 -20.06 -1.22 0.52
N ARG A 181 -18.92 -1.00 -0.14
CA ARG A 181 -18.91 -0.58 -1.55
C ARG A 181 -19.31 -1.73 -2.48
N PHE A 182 -19.58 -1.38 -3.74
CA PHE A 182 -19.87 -2.33 -4.83
C PHE A 182 -21.06 -3.28 -4.58
N GLY A 183 -22.13 -2.77 -3.98
CA GLY A 183 -23.40 -3.50 -3.85
C GLY A 183 -23.47 -4.45 -2.65
N VAL A 184 -22.44 -4.48 -1.80
CA VAL A 184 -22.53 -5.11 -0.47
C VAL A 184 -23.50 -4.29 0.38
N ASN A 185 -24.60 -4.92 0.79
CA ASN A 185 -25.61 -4.34 1.68
C ASN A 185 -25.96 -5.35 2.77
N SER A 186 -26.81 -4.95 3.73
CA SER A 186 -27.21 -5.82 4.85
C SER A 186 -27.81 -7.16 4.41
N THR A 187 -28.53 -7.19 3.29
CA THR A 187 -29.09 -8.43 2.71
C THR A 187 -28.00 -9.31 2.09
N SER A 188 -26.98 -8.71 1.47
CA SER A 188 -25.84 -9.46 0.95
C SER A 188 -25.00 -10.04 2.08
N LEU A 189 -24.77 -9.27 3.15
CA LEU A 189 -24.04 -9.74 4.34
C LEU A 189 -24.76 -10.91 5.01
N SER A 190 -26.10 -10.83 5.17
CA SER A 190 -26.90 -11.91 5.79
C SER A 190 -26.90 -13.24 5.03
N GLN A 191 -26.43 -13.23 3.78
CA GLN A 191 -26.27 -14.45 2.97
C GLN A 191 -24.85 -15.03 3.04
N MET A 192 -23.88 -14.28 3.54
CA MET A 192 -22.49 -14.71 3.69
C MET A 192 -22.27 -15.41 5.02
N ASN A 193 -21.26 -16.28 5.11
CA ASN A 193 -20.76 -16.68 6.42
C ASN A 193 -19.90 -15.56 7.04
N TYR A 194 -19.72 -15.54 8.36
CA TYR A 194 -18.95 -14.46 8.99
C TYR A 194 -17.49 -14.40 8.50
N THR A 195 -16.88 -15.53 8.16
CA THR A 195 -15.49 -15.56 7.66
C THR A 195 -15.37 -14.88 6.28
N GLU A 196 -16.39 -14.99 5.44
CA GLU A 196 -16.50 -14.30 4.15
C GLU A 196 -16.69 -12.81 4.36
N ILE A 197 -17.48 -12.41 5.36
CA ILE A 197 -17.62 -11.01 5.77
C ILE A 197 -16.25 -10.46 6.21
N LEU A 198 -15.48 -11.18 7.03
CA LEU A 198 -14.13 -10.75 7.43
C LEU A 198 -13.18 -10.62 6.23
N LYS A 199 -13.35 -11.44 5.20
CA LYS A 199 -12.57 -11.39 3.95
C LYS A 199 -12.97 -10.23 3.03
N THR A 200 -14.14 -9.61 3.18
CA THR A 200 -14.47 -8.41 2.40
C THR A 200 -13.47 -7.31 2.71
N GLY A 201 -13.11 -7.18 3.99
CA GLY A 201 -12.16 -6.21 4.49
C GLY A 201 -12.79 -4.85 4.73
N PHE A 202 -11.96 -3.82 4.88
CA PHE A 202 -12.37 -2.45 5.07
C PHE A 202 -11.39 -1.48 4.40
N LEU A 203 -11.87 -0.26 4.17
CA LEU A 203 -11.04 0.82 3.66
C LEU A 203 -10.24 1.47 4.77
N LEU A 204 -8.96 1.71 4.48
CA LEU A 204 -8.14 2.68 5.16
C LEU A 204 -7.84 3.83 4.22
N ASP A 205 -7.90 5.05 4.71
CA ASP A 205 -7.31 6.21 4.06
C ASP A 205 -5.88 6.40 4.59
N TRP A 206 -5.00 6.99 3.78
CA TRP A 206 -3.63 7.27 4.18
C TRP A 206 -3.24 8.72 3.93
N THR A 207 -2.27 9.21 4.70
CA THR A 207 -1.68 10.55 4.52
C THR A 207 -0.19 10.46 4.24
N ALA A 208 0.24 11.02 3.11
CA ALA A 208 1.65 11.10 2.70
C ALA A 208 1.93 12.39 1.89
N PRO A 209 3.19 12.81 1.72
CA PRO A 209 3.52 13.93 0.84
C PRO A 209 3.02 13.73 -0.59
N ASN A 210 2.51 14.81 -1.20
CA ASN A 210 1.89 14.76 -2.52
C ASN A 210 2.91 14.42 -3.63
N CYS A 211 2.62 13.39 -4.41
CA CYS A 211 3.47 12.90 -5.49
C CYS A 211 3.02 13.36 -6.90
N SER A 212 1.85 13.97 -7.02
CA SER A 212 1.18 14.19 -8.31
C SER A 212 1.97 15.06 -9.28
N ASN A 213 2.65 16.12 -8.81
CA ASN A 213 3.43 16.99 -9.69
C ASN A 213 4.64 16.27 -10.28
N CYS A 214 5.31 15.43 -9.48
CA CYS A 214 6.46 14.65 -9.91
C CYS A 214 6.04 13.61 -10.96
N GLU A 215 4.98 12.85 -10.69
CA GLU A 215 4.43 11.85 -11.61
C GLU A 215 3.96 12.47 -12.93
N GLN A 216 3.29 13.63 -12.87
CA GLN A 216 2.84 14.36 -14.07
C GLN A 216 4.02 14.81 -14.96
N SER A 217 5.16 15.12 -14.35
CA SER A 217 6.41 15.43 -15.07
C SER A 217 7.20 14.19 -15.53
N GLY A 218 6.67 12.98 -15.30
CA GLY A 218 7.30 11.71 -15.67
C GLY A 218 8.30 11.16 -14.65
N GLY A 219 8.34 11.73 -13.45
CA GLY A 219 9.21 11.29 -12.35
C GLY A 219 8.54 10.23 -11.46
N ARG A 220 9.30 9.77 -10.47
CA ARG A 220 8.88 8.83 -9.43
C ARG A 220 9.24 9.39 -8.07
N CYS A 221 8.29 9.42 -7.15
CA CYS A 221 8.55 9.97 -5.84
C CYS A 221 9.33 9.02 -4.96
N GLY A 222 10.03 9.61 -4.01
CA GLY A 222 10.74 8.92 -2.97
C GLY A 222 10.95 9.81 -1.76
N PHE A 223 11.62 9.25 -0.76
CA PHE A 223 11.97 9.94 0.47
C PHE A 223 13.42 9.63 0.82
N ASP A 224 14.29 10.62 0.69
CA ASP A 224 15.74 10.47 0.89
C ASP A 224 16.22 11.54 1.87
N ASN A 225 17.07 11.15 2.83
CA ASN A 225 17.57 12.04 3.88
C ASN A 225 16.50 12.88 4.60
N SER A 226 15.34 12.27 4.89
CA SER A 226 14.19 12.92 5.54
C SER A 226 13.49 13.99 4.70
N GLU A 227 13.70 14.01 3.39
CA GLU A 227 13.05 14.93 2.47
C GLU A 227 12.35 14.19 1.32
N PHE A 228 11.27 14.79 0.83
CA PHE A 228 10.63 14.34 -0.41
C PHE A 228 11.56 14.57 -1.60
N VAL A 229 11.64 13.59 -2.49
CA VAL A 229 12.46 13.66 -3.69
C VAL A 229 11.65 13.18 -4.90
N CYS A 230 11.81 13.85 -6.02
CA CYS A 230 11.33 13.43 -7.33
C CYS A 230 12.49 12.82 -8.13
N PHE A 231 12.55 11.50 -8.24
CA PHE A 231 13.52 10.82 -9.09
C PHE A 231 13.08 10.92 -10.55
N CYS A 232 13.92 11.50 -11.41
CA CYS A 232 13.68 11.64 -12.85
C CYS A 232 14.75 10.89 -13.63
N GLN A 233 14.54 10.70 -14.94
CA GLN A 233 15.48 9.96 -15.78
C GLN A 233 16.88 10.58 -15.80
N ASP A 234 16.98 11.90 -15.69
CA ASP A 234 18.24 12.64 -15.64
C ASP A 234 18.84 12.61 -14.22
N ARG A 235 18.14 13.15 -13.22
CA ARG A 235 18.58 13.26 -11.83
C ARG A 235 17.42 13.37 -10.86
N ALA A 236 17.75 13.45 -9.57
CA ALA A 236 16.78 13.79 -8.53
C ALA A 236 16.47 15.30 -8.53
N HIS A 237 15.21 15.65 -8.37
CA HIS A 237 14.67 17.01 -8.25
C HIS A 237 13.80 17.13 -7.00
N HIS A 238 13.42 18.35 -6.62
CA HIS A 238 12.64 18.58 -5.40
C HIS A 238 11.12 18.45 -5.59
N LYS A 239 10.58 18.69 -6.79
CA LYS A 239 9.12 18.67 -7.01
C LYS A 239 8.70 18.13 -8.38
N THR A 240 9.37 18.52 -9.46
CA THR A 240 9.10 18.04 -10.83
C THR A 240 10.40 17.80 -11.61
N CYS A 241 10.32 17.01 -12.69
CA CYS A 241 11.45 16.79 -13.60
C CYS A 241 11.80 18.01 -14.47
N ASP A 242 10.93 19.02 -14.48
CA ASP A 242 11.15 20.28 -15.21
C ASP A 242 11.71 21.39 -14.31
N ASP A 243 11.85 21.14 -13.01
CA ASP A 243 12.37 22.13 -12.07
C ASP A 243 13.82 22.47 -12.40
N GLY A 244 14.08 23.75 -12.68
CA GLY A 244 15.41 24.21 -13.09
C GLY A 244 15.65 24.16 -14.61
N ASN A 245 14.73 23.63 -15.41
CA ASN A 245 14.64 23.92 -16.85
C ASN A 245 14.00 25.31 -17.07
N SER A 246 14.56 26.34 -16.42
CA SER A 246 14.50 27.67 -17.01
C SER A 246 15.26 27.57 -18.32
N VAL A 247 14.57 27.26 -19.41
CA VAL A 247 15.10 27.38 -20.76
C VAL A 247 15.60 28.81 -20.85
N GLY A 248 16.91 28.99 -20.70
CA GLY A 248 17.56 30.19 -21.16
C GLY A 248 17.18 30.28 -22.63
N LYS A 249 16.23 31.18 -22.95
CA LYS A 249 16.02 31.65 -24.30
C LYS A 249 17.36 32.26 -24.73
N PHE A 250 18.27 31.44 -25.24
CA PHE A 250 19.31 31.92 -26.12
C PHE A 250 18.57 32.40 -27.35
N LEU A 251 18.25 33.70 -27.36
CA LEU A 251 18.00 34.43 -28.58
C LEU A 251 19.27 34.24 -29.43
N ILE A 252 19.21 33.31 -30.36
CA ILE A 252 20.11 33.33 -31.51
C ILE A 252 19.69 34.57 -32.30
N ILE A 253 20.36 35.68 -32.03
CA ILE A 253 20.34 36.83 -32.93
C ILE A 253 21.22 36.41 -34.12
N ILE A 254 20.57 36.10 -35.23
CA ILE A 254 21.21 35.98 -36.55
C ILE A 254 21.38 37.39 -37.09
#